data_AF-A0A8T6ZV55-F1
#
_entry.id   AF-A0A8T6ZV55-F1
#
_cell.length_a   1.000
_cell.length_b   1.000
_cell.length_c   1.000
_cell.angle_alpha   90.00
_cell.angle_beta   90.00
_cell.angle_gamma   90.00
#
_symmetry.space_group_name_H-M   'P 1'
#
loop_
_entity.id
_entity.type
_entity.pdbx_description
1 polymer ?
#
loop_
_entity_poly.entity_id
_entity_poly.type
_entity_poly.pdbx_seq_one_letter_code
_entity_poly.pdbx_strand_id
1 'polypeptide(L)'
;MTTLIIGLIIFLGVHSISNVAPASRDRCAGAMGENAWQGLYSVIALVGLVLVIQGYGVARQTPTIVYVPPAWLRDTAIVLLAPVFPLLLAAYLPGKIRSILRNNPM
;
A
#
# COMPACT_ATOMS: atom_id res chain seq x y z
N MET A 1 -14.74 -10.86 11.53
CA MET A 1 -13.70 -9.91 11.99
C MET A 1 -12.34 -10.58 12.17
N THR A 2 -12.26 -11.74 12.83
CA THR A 2 -11.01 -12.47 13.08
C THR A 2 -10.18 -12.71 11.81
N THR A 3 -10.79 -13.21 10.73
CA THR A 3 -10.09 -13.45 9.45
C THR A 3 -9.48 -12.18 8.86
N LEU A 4 -10.20 -11.05 8.92
CA LEU A 4 -9.70 -9.76 8.46
C LEU A 4 -8.50 -9.31 9.28
N ILE A 5 -8.58 -9.42 10.61
CA ILE A 5 -7.49 -9.03 11.52
C ILE A 5 -6.25 -9.89 11.27
N ILE A 6 -6.40 -11.21 11.14
CA ILE A 6 -5.29 -12.12 10.83
C ILE A 6 -4.69 -11.75 9.47
N GLY A 7 -5.51 -11.52 8.45
CA GLY A 7 -5.05 -11.08 7.13
C GLY A 7 -4.25 -9.78 7.20
N LEU A 8 -4.72 -8.79 7.97
CA LEU A 8 -4.02 -7.52 8.17
C LEU A 8 -2.67 -7.72 8.86
N ILE A 9 -2.61 -8.52 9.93
CA ILE A 9 -1.36 -8.80 10.65
C ILE A 9 -0.35 -9.46 9.71
N ILE A 10 -0.76 -10.47 8.95
CA ILE A 10 0.14 -11.19 8.03
C ILE A 10 0.61 -10.26 6.90
N PHE A 11 -0.33 -9.60 6.22
CA PHE A 11 -0.04 -8.75 5.07
C PHE A 11 0.83 -7.56 5.46
N LEU A 12 0.39 -6.77 6.45
CA LEU A 12 1.13 -5.59 6.88
C LEU A 12 2.43 -5.97 7.57
N GLY A 13 2.44 -7.07 8.34
CA GLY A 13 3.64 -7.57 9.01
C GLY A 13 4.75 -7.88 8.01
N VAL A 14 4.50 -8.79 7.05
CA VAL A 14 5.50 -9.14 6.05
C VAL A 14 5.88 -7.92 5.20
N HIS A 15 4.90 -7.09 4.83
CA HIS A 15 5.17 -5.94 3.99
C HIS A 15 6.08 -4.91 4.67
N SER A 16 5.96 -4.78 5.99
CA SER A 16 6.74 -3.82 6.78
C SER A 16 8.19 -4.23 7.02
N ILE A 17 8.54 -5.52 6.90
CA ILE A 17 9.91 -6.02 7.19
C ILE A 17 10.95 -5.27 6.36
N SER A 18 10.69 -5.01 5.08
CA SER A 18 11.63 -4.33 4.19
C SER A 18 11.88 -2.87 4.57
N ASN A 19 10.95 -2.22 5.27
CA ASN A 19 11.07 -0.83 5.69
C ASN A 19 11.58 -0.69 7.14
N VAL A 20 11.02 -1.50 8.05
CA VAL A 20 11.27 -1.38 9.50
C VAL A 20 12.45 -2.23 9.96
N ALA A 21 12.75 -3.34 9.27
CA ALA A 21 13.79 -4.28 9.66
C ALA A 21 14.67 -4.72 8.47
N PRO A 22 15.34 -3.77 7.77
CA PRO A 22 16.14 -4.08 6.58
C PRO A 22 17.24 -5.11 6.86
N ALA A 23 17.92 -5.04 8.02
CA ALA A 23 18.92 -6.02 8.42
C ALA A 23 18.38 -7.46 8.53
N SER A 24 17.13 -7.63 8.93
CA SER A 24 16.49 -8.96 8.98
C SER A 24 16.16 -9.47 7.59
N ARG A 25 15.65 -8.60 6.71
CA ARG A 25 15.45 -8.89 5.28
C ARG A 25 16.75 -9.32 4.64
N ASP A 26 17.83 -8.55 4.82
CA ASP A 26 19.13 -8.81 4.20
C ASP A 26 19.77 -10.10 4.71
N ARG A 27 19.65 -10.38 6.02
CA ARG A 27 20.10 -11.66 6.59
C ARG A 27 19.34 -12.84 6.00
N CYS A 28 18.01 -12.75 5.87
CA CYS A 28 17.21 -13.83 5.30
C CYS A 28 17.54 -14.03 3.82
N ALA A 29 17.60 -12.94 3.04
CA ALA A 29 17.97 -12.97 1.63
C ALA A 29 19.40 -13.53 1.42
N GLY A 30 20.36 -13.17 2.28
CA GLY A 30 21.71 -13.71 2.24
C GLY A 30 21.79 -15.21 2.58
N ALA A 31 20.90 -15.71 3.44
CA ALA A 31 20.89 -17.12 3.84
C ALA A 31 20.22 -18.05 2.82
N MET A 32 19.14 -17.61 2.16
CA MET A 32 18.36 -18.46 1.24
C MET A 32 18.46 -18.05 -0.24
N GLY A 33 19.12 -16.93 -0.53
CA GLY A 33 19.15 -16.31 -1.85
C GLY A 33 18.02 -15.31 -2.06
N GLU A 34 18.31 -14.25 -2.82
CA GLU A 34 17.40 -13.13 -3.03
C GLU A 34 16.08 -13.54 -3.70
N ASN A 35 16.14 -14.37 -4.75
CA ASN A 35 14.96 -14.84 -5.47
C ASN A 35 14.04 -15.70 -4.59
N ALA A 36 14.62 -16.58 -3.76
CA ALA A 36 13.85 -17.43 -2.85
C ALA A 36 13.18 -16.60 -1.75
N TRP A 37 13.90 -15.62 -1.19
CA TRP A 37 13.35 -14.69 -0.22
C TRP A 37 12.20 -13.86 -0.81
N GLN A 38 12.39 -13.29 -2.01
CA GLN A 38 11.35 -12.52 -2.70
C GLN A 38 10.12 -13.39 -3.00
N GLY A 39 10.31 -14.63 -3.46
CA GLY A 39 9.22 -15.57 -3.69
C GLY A 39 8.42 -15.88 -2.42
N LEU A 40 9.11 -16.21 -1.32
CA LEU A 40 8.47 -16.47 -0.03
C LEU A 40 7.72 -15.24 0.49
N TYR A 41 8.35 -14.08 0.43
CA TYR A 41 7.76 -12.80 0.80
C TYR A 41 6.46 -12.55 0.02
N SER A 42 6.49 -12.71 -1.31
CA SER A 42 5.34 -12.51 -2.18
C SER A 42 4.20 -13.49 -1.89
N VAL A 43 4.51 -14.76 -1.63
CA VAL A 43 3.49 -15.77 -1.28
C VAL A 43 2.82 -15.43 0.05
N ILE A 44 3.59 -15.09 1.08
CA ILE A 44 3.04 -14.71 2.39
C ILE A 44 2.16 -13.45 2.26
N ALA A 45 2.64 -12.44 1.52
CA ALA A 45 1.87 -11.23 1.25
C ALA A 45 0.56 -11.55 0.50
N LEU A 46 0.61 -12.40 -0.52
CA LEU A 46 -0.57 -12.79 -1.28
C LEU A 46 -1.61 -13.52 -0.41
N VAL A 47 -1.17 -14.45 0.44
CA VAL A 47 -2.05 -15.14 1.39
C VAL A 47 -2.70 -14.14 2.34
N GLY A 48 -1.93 -13.22 2.92
CA GLY A 48 -2.46 -12.14 3.75
C GLY A 48 -3.50 -11.29 3.02
N LEU A 49 -3.21 -10.90 1.78
CA LEU A 49 -4.12 -10.10 0.95
C LEU A 49 -5.43 -10.83 0.65
N VAL A 50 -5.39 -12.13 0.31
CA VAL A 50 -6.60 -12.94 0.09
C VAL A 50 -7.46 -12.99 1.35
N LEU A 51 -6.84 -13.18 2.52
CA LEU A 51 -7.54 -13.17 3.81
C LEU A 51 -8.16 -11.80 4.11
N VAL A 52 -7.49 -10.70 3.78
CA VAL A 52 -8.04 -9.34 3.90
C VAL A 52 -9.27 -9.17 3.00
N ILE A 53 -9.19 -9.58 1.73
CA ILE A 53 -10.30 -9.46 0.78
C ILE A 53 -11.52 -10.24 1.27
N GLN A 54 -11.34 -11.52 1.63
CA GLN A 54 -12.42 -12.36 2.12
C GLN A 54 -12.97 -11.84 3.45
N GLY A 55 -12.08 -11.50 4.40
CA GLY A 55 -12.44 -11.00 5.71
C GLY A 55 -13.23 -9.68 5.65
N TYR A 56 -12.83 -8.76 4.77
CA TYR A 56 -13.56 -7.52 4.53
C TYR A 56 -14.89 -7.76 3.82
N GLY A 57 -14.94 -8.69 2.87
CA GLY A 57 -16.17 -9.09 2.18
C GLY A 57 -17.25 -9.58 3.13
N VAL A 58 -16.87 -10.29 4.21
CA VAL A 58 -17.78 -10.66 5.30
C VAL A 58 -18.06 -9.46 6.21
N ALA A 59 -17.03 -8.70 6.59
CA ALA A 59 -17.16 -7.61 7.54
C ALA A 59 -18.14 -6.50 7.09
N ARG A 60 -18.19 -6.23 5.79
CA ARG A 60 -19.07 -5.19 5.22
C ARG A 60 -20.56 -5.56 5.19
N GLN A 61 -20.92 -6.83 5.43
CA GLN A 61 -22.33 -7.26 5.41
C GLN A 61 -23.12 -6.74 6.61
N THR A 62 -22.44 -6.56 7.75
CA THR A 62 -23.00 -5.98 8.97
C THR A 62 -22.06 -4.89 9.47
N PRO A 63 -22.01 -3.73 8.78
CA PRO A 63 -21.00 -2.72 9.04
C PRO A 63 -21.29 -1.99 10.36
N THR A 64 -20.28 -1.85 11.19
CA THR A 64 -20.31 -0.91 12.32
C THR A 64 -19.87 0.46 11.81
N ILE A 65 -20.74 1.46 11.91
CA ILE A 65 -20.40 2.84 11.52
C ILE A 65 -19.52 3.43 12.62
N VAL A 66 -18.21 3.51 12.36
CA VAL A 66 -17.23 4.09 13.29
C VAL A 66 -17.04 5.59 13.05
N TYR A 67 -17.28 6.05 11.81
CA TYR A 67 -17.09 7.44 11.40
C TYR A 67 -18.01 7.77 10.22
N VAL A 68 -18.61 8.96 10.26
CA VAL A 68 -19.34 9.55 9.13
C VAL A 68 -18.62 10.82 8.73
N PRO A 69 -18.02 10.90 7.53
CA PRO A 69 -17.33 12.11 7.09
C PRO A 69 -18.32 13.27 6.88
N PRO A 70 -17.96 14.50 7.27
CA PRO A 70 -18.69 15.70 6.86
C PRO A 70 -18.87 15.77 5.35
N ALA A 71 -20.03 16.23 4.88
CA ALA A 71 -20.39 16.19 3.46
C ALA A 71 -19.38 16.93 2.54
N TRP A 72 -18.82 18.06 3.00
CA TRP A 72 -17.88 18.88 2.24
C TRP A 72 -16.56 18.16 1.91
N LEU A 73 -16.17 17.15 2.69
CA LEU A 73 -14.95 16.36 2.42
C LEU A 73 -15.03 15.60 1.10
N ARG A 74 -16.24 15.25 0.64
CA ARG A 74 -16.42 14.61 -0.67
C ARG A 74 -15.97 15.54 -1.79
N ASP A 75 -16.44 16.79 -1.77
CA ASP A 75 -16.14 17.76 -2.81
C ASP A 75 -14.66 18.15 -2.77
N THR A 76 -14.10 18.32 -1.58
CA THR A 76 -12.66 18.54 -1.40
C THR A 76 -11.83 17.38 -1.95
N ALA A 77 -12.23 16.13 -1.68
CA ALA A 77 -11.52 14.96 -2.20
C ALA A 77 -11.54 14.91 -3.74
N ILE A 78 -12.67 15.21 -4.37
CA ILE A 78 -12.78 15.25 -5.84
C ILE A 78 -11.87 16.32 -6.44
N VAL A 79 -11.87 17.54 -5.86
CA VAL A 79 -11.02 18.64 -6.32
C VAL A 79 -9.55 18.29 -6.16
N LEU A 80 -9.15 17.70 -5.04
CA LEU A 80 -7.78 17.25 -4.80
C LEU A 80 -7.36 16.09 -5.72
N LEU A 81 -8.29 15.22 -6.11
CA LEU A 81 -8.00 14.09 -7.00
C LEU A 81 -7.79 14.55 -8.46
N ALA A 82 -8.42 15.64 -8.89
CA ALA A 82 -8.28 16.17 -10.25
C ALA A 82 -6.81 16.39 -10.70
N PRO A 83 -5.93 17.07 -9.92
CA PRO A 83 -4.52 17.22 -10.30
C PRO A 83 -3.69 15.94 -10.15
N VAL A 84 -4.14 14.92 -9.40
CA VAL A 84 -3.36 13.69 -9.19
C VAL A 84 -3.05 12.98 -10.50
N PHE A 85 -4.01 12.88 -11.43
CA PHE A 85 -3.79 12.18 -12.70
C PHE A 85 -2.77 12.88 -13.63
N PRO A 86 -2.86 14.20 -13.88
CA PRO A 86 -1.80 14.92 -14.59
C PRO A 86 -0.43 14.83 -13.91
N LEU A 87 -0.38 14.92 -12.58
CA LEU A 87 0.87 14.84 -11.82
C LEU A 87 1.49 13.44 -11.88
N LEU A 88 0.68 12.38 -11.81
CA LEU A 88 1.12 11.01 -11.96
C LEU A 88 1.75 10.78 -13.33
N LEU A 89 1.12 11.27 -14.41
CA LEU A 89 1.69 11.21 -15.76
C LEU A 89 2.99 12.02 -15.85
N ALA A 90 3.02 13.22 -15.27
CA ALA A 90 4.21 14.07 -15.27
C ALA A 90 5.41 13.45 -14.51
N ALA A 91 5.18 12.53 -13.57
CA ALA A 91 6.26 11.84 -12.87
C ALA A 91 7.05 10.90 -13.81
N TYR A 92 6.38 10.29 -14.79
CA TYR A 92 6.97 9.28 -15.67
C TYR A 92 7.19 9.76 -17.12
N LEU A 93 6.48 10.79 -17.58
CA LEU A 93 6.57 11.32 -18.94
C LEU A 93 7.32 12.67 -18.98
N PRO A 94 8.14 12.92 -20.01
CA PRO A 94 8.76 14.23 -20.20
C PRO A 94 7.71 15.28 -20.54
N GLY A 95 7.75 16.42 -19.86
CA GLY A 95 6.81 17.53 -20.08
C GLY A 95 7.10 18.74 -19.21
N LYS A 96 6.42 19.87 -19.50
CA LYS A 96 6.63 21.15 -18.79
C LYS A 96 6.36 21.03 -17.27
N ILE A 97 5.35 20.27 -16.89
CA ILE A 97 4.99 20.03 -15.48
C ILE A 97 6.15 19.35 -14.72
N ARG A 98 6.78 18.33 -15.33
CA ARG A 98 7.96 17.64 -14.77
C ARG A 98 9.14 18.59 -14.58
N SER A 99 9.36 19.50 -15.53
CA SER A 99 10.43 20.49 -15.47
C SER A 99 10.24 21.51 -14.35
N ILE A 100 8.99 21.85 -14.01
CA ILE A 100 8.65 22.82 -12.95
C ILE A 100 8.73 22.17 -11.56
N LEU A 101 8.34 20.90 -11.44
CA LEU A 101 8.33 20.16 -10.16
C LEU A 101 9.67 19.52 -9.80
N ARG A 102 10.64 19.54 -10.71
CA ARG A 102 11.99 19.06 -10.43
C ARG A 102 12.65 20.04 -9.47
N ASN A 103 12.74 19.65 -8.20
CA ASN A 103 13.68 20.27 -7.27
C ASN A 103 15.08 20.03 -7.85
N ASN A 104 15.65 21.03 -8.52
CA ASN A 104 17.08 21.06 -8.81
C ASN A 104 17.76 21.47 -7.50
N PRO A 105 18.38 20.57 -6.73
CA PRO A 105 19.46 21.03 -5.87
C PRO A 105 20.54 21.55 -6.83
N MET A 106 20.76 22.87 -6.80
CA MET A 106 22.03 23.43 -7.28
C MET A 106 23.17 22.82 -6.46
#